data_AF-A0A3R6W2V1-F1
#
_entry.id   AF-A0A3R6W2V1-F1
#
_cell.length_a   1.000
_cell.length_b   1.000
_cell.length_c   1.000
_cell.angle_alpha   90.00
_cell.angle_beta   90.00
_cell.angle_gamma   90.00
#
_symmetry.space_group_name_H-M   'P 1'
#
loop_
_entity.id
_entity.type
_entity.pdbx_description
1 polymer ?
#
loop_
_entity_poly.entity_id
_entity_poly.type
_entity_poly.pdbx_seq_one_letter_code
_entity_poly.pdbx_strand_id
1 'polypeptide(L)'
;MSDDDHEEVPRIDAAALSYEAFCELYMAPNRPVLIRNIGSDWPIYHAWRRSEHNDVNHAYLRATFGHATVPVVGYGRLDAYGEEDRCTMPL
;
A
#
# COMPACT_ATOMS: atom_id res chain seq x y z
N MET A 1 -21.99 26.26 4.66
CA MET A 1 -21.70 24.95 4.05
C MET A 1 -20.27 24.67 4.40
N SER A 2 -20.08 23.77 5.36
CA SER A 2 -18.85 23.64 6.13
C SER A 2 -17.68 23.24 5.26
N ASP A 3 -16.55 23.91 5.48
CA ASP A 3 -15.25 23.56 4.96
C ASP A 3 -14.95 22.09 5.26
N ASP A 4 -14.48 21.38 4.23
CA ASP A 4 -14.04 19.99 4.28
C ASP A 4 -12.73 19.95 5.09
N ASP A 5 -12.85 19.92 6.42
CA ASP A 5 -11.75 19.65 7.34
C ASP A 5 -11.31 18.19 7.14
N HIS A 6 -10.56 17.93 6.07
CA HIS A 6 -9.81 16.70 5.92
C HIS A 6 -8.71 16.67 6.97
N GLU A 7 -9.06 16.23 8.18
CA GLU A 7 -8.08 15.95 9.22
C GLU A 7 -7.03 14.98 8.66
N GLU A 8 -5.77 15.42 8.64
CA GLU A 8 -4.67 14.67 8.05
C GLU A 8 -4.56 13.29 8.73
N VAL A 9 -4.52 12.21 7.95
CA VAL A 9 -4.45 10.85 8.50
C VAL A 9 -3.18 10.71 9.36
N PRO A 10 -3.29 10.36 10.66
CA PRO A 10 -2.14 10.25 11.55
C PRO A 10 -1.09 9.26 11.05
N ARG A 11 0.19 9.61 11.20
CA ARG A 11 1.34 8.77 10.82
C ARG A 11 2.15 8.41 12.06
N ILE A 12 2.28 7.12 12.36
CA ILE A 12 3.02 6.63 13.53
C ILE A 12 4.08 5.60 13.13
N ASP A 13 5.19 5.57 13.85
CA ASP A 13 6.21 4.54 13.66
C ASP A 13 5.76 3.23 14.33
N ALA A 14 5.99 2.08 13.67
CA ALA A 14 5.66 0.78 14.22
C ALA A 14 6.34 0.52 15.58
N ALA A 15 7.56 1.02 15.80
CA ALA A 15 8.26 0.87 17.08
C ALA A 15 7.62 1.66 18.23
N ALA A 16 6.77 2.64 17.91
CA ALA A 16 6.08 3.50 18.88
C ALA A 16 4.62 3.09 19.13
N LEU A 17 4.12 2.04 18.46
CA LEU A 17 2.73 1.61 18.52
C LEU A 17 2.64 0.16 19.00
N SER A 18 2.19 -0.05 20.24
CA SER A 18 1.84 -1.40 20.70
C SER A 18 0.55 -1.89 20.03
N TYR A 19 0.36 -3.20 20.02
CA TYR A 19 -0.84 -3.81 19.45
C TYR A 19 -2.11 -3.38 20.20
N GLU A 20 -2.06 -3.32 21.53
CA GLU A 20 -3.18 -2.88 22.37
C GLU A 20 -3.56 -1.43 22.08
N ALA A 21 -2.57 -0.54 22.00
CA ALA A 21 -2.78 0.87 21.67
C ALA A 21 -3.35 1.02 20.26
N PHE A 22 -2.90 0.20 19.31
CA PHE A 22 -3.50 0.17 17.97
C PHE A 22 -4.98 -0.23 18.00
N CYS A 23 -5.31 -1.27 18.75
CA CYS A 23 -6.68 -1.74 18.90
C CYS A 23 -7.59 -0.68 19.50
N GLU A 24 -7.16 -0.03 20.58
CA GLU A 24 -7.97 0.96 21.30
C GLU A 24 -8.11 2.28 20.54
N LEU A 25 -7.03 2.80 19.96
CA LEU A 25 -7.00 4.15 19.39
C LEU A 25 -7.46 4.21 17.93
N TYR A 26 -7.29 3.13 17.17
CA TYR A 26 -7.52 3.13 15.73
C TYR A 26 -8.52 2.06 15.28
N MET A 27 -8.30 0.79 15.64
CA MET A 27 -9.14 -0.31 15.13
C MET A 27 -10.57 -0.26 15.67
N ALA A 28 -10.75 -0.24 16.99
CA ALA A 28 -12.07 -0.23 17.63
C ALA A 28 -12.92 0.99 17.23
N PRO A 29 -12.39 2.23 17.18
CA PRO A 29 -13.15 3.39 16.73
C PRO A 29 -13.21 3.53 15.20
N ASN A 30 -12.65 2.59 14.43
CA ASN A 30 -12.59 2.63 12.96
C ASN A 30 -11.95 3.92 12.42
N ARG A 31 -10.83 4.35 13.02
CA ARG A 31 -10.08 5.55 12.64
C ARG A 31 -8.86 5.18 11.78
N PRO A 32 -8.64 5.84 10.63
CA PRO A 32 -7.51 5.54 9.78
C PRO A 32 -6.17 5.93 10.43
N VAL A 33 -5.12 5.17 10.14
CA VAL A 33 -3.74 5.45 10.55
C VAL A 33 -2.77 4.88 9.54
N LEU A 34 -1.67 5.61 9.31
CA LEU A 34 -0.55 5.16 8.49
C LEU A 34 0.61 4.72 9.39
N ILE A 35 0.87 3.42 9.44
CA ILE A 35 1.96 2.84 10.23
C ILE A 35 3.23 2.78 9.35
N ARG A 36 4.31 3.41 9.82
CA ARG A 36 5.61 3.44 9.15
C ARG A 36 6.52 2.33 9.66
N ASN A 37 7.48 1.93 8.83
CA ASN A 37 8.59 1.04 9.17
C ASN A 37 8.23 -0.39 9.62
N ILE A 38 6.95 -0.79 9.55
CA ILE A 38 6.48 -2.14 9.93
C ILE A 38 7.13 -3.28 9.14
N GLY A 39 7.47 -3.04 7.87
CA GLY A 39 8.10 -4.03 7.00
C GLY A 39 9.53 -3.67 6.61
N SER A 40 10.22 -2.86 7.42
CA SER A 40 11.57 -2.38 7.14
C SER A 40 12.63 -3.47 7.08
N ASP A 41 12.37 -4.61 7.72
CA ASP A 41 13.21 -5.81 7.76
C ASP A 41 12.73 -6.92 6.81
N TRP A 42 11.61 -6.71 6.09
CA TRP A 42 11.08 -7.73 5.21
C TRP A 42 12.04 -7.98 4.04
N PRO A 43 12.32 -9.24 3.66
CA PRO A 43 13.21 -9.53 2.55
C PRO A 43 12.80 -8.82 1.24
N ILE A 44 11.50 -8.68 1.00
CA ILE A 44 10.95 -7.98 -0.17
C ILE A 44 11.24 -6.48 -0.16
N TYR A 45 11.36 -5.86 1.02
CA TYR A 45 11.72 -4.45 1.16
C TYR A 45 13.10 -4.18 0.56
N HIS A 46 14.01 -5.14 0.63
CA HIS A 46 15.33 -5.03 0.02
C HIS A 46 15.38 -5.57 -1.41
N ALA A 47 14.73 -6.69 -1.70
CA ALA A 47 14.79 -7.31 -3.02
C ALA A 47 14.06 -6.50 -4.11
N TRP A 48 12.93 -5.89 -3.77
CA TRP A 48 12.06 -5.21 -4.74
C TRP A 48 12.43 -3.75 -4.96
N ARG A 49 13.45 -3.23 -4.26
CA ARG A 49 13.93 -1.85 -4.40
C ARG A 49 15.39 -1.80 -4.82
N ARG A 50 15.76 -0.72 -5.51
CA ARG A 50 17.15 -0.37 -5.79
C ARG A 50 17.66 0.48 -4.62
N SER A 51 18.81 0.10 -4.08
CA SER A 51 19.41 0.73 -2.89
C SER A 51 19.76 2.21 -3.08
N GLU A 52 19.96 2.67 -4.31
CA GLU A 52 20.49 4.01 -4.57
C GLU A 52 19.42 5.12 -4.55
N HIS A 53 18.14 4.80 -4.81
CA HIS A 53 17.10 5.84 -5.03
C HIS A 53 15.73 5.51 -4.42
N ASN A 54 15.59 4.43 -3.64
CA ASN A 54 14.29 3.85 -3.25
C ASN A 54 13.38 3.47 -4.45
N ASP A 55 13.94 3.39 -5.66
CA ASP A 55 13.21 3.02 -6.86
C ASP A 55 12.84 1.54 -6.86
N VAL A 56 11.80 1.20 -7.61
CA VAL A 56 11.37 -0.19 -7.83
C VAL A 56 12.42 -0.93 -8.66
N ASN A 57 12.79 -2.15 -8.23
CA ASN A 57 13.70 -3.03 -8.94
C ASN A 57 12.97 -3.82 -10.04
N HIS A 58 12.56 -3.12 -11.11
CA HIS A 58 11.83 -3.72 -12.24
C HIS A 58 12.56 -4.92 -12.88
N ALA A 59 13.90 -4.91 -12.90
CA ALA A 59 14.68 -6.01 -13.46
C ALA A 59 14.51 -7.30 -12.64
N TYR A 60 14.62 -7.21 -11.31
CA TYR A 60 14.35 -8.33 -10.41
C TYR A 60 12.91 -8.81 -10.51
N LEU A 61 11.94 -7.89 -10.48
CA LEU A 61 10.52 -8.23 -10.53
C LEU A 61 10.15 -8.93 -11.83
N ARG A 62 10.63 -8.43 -12.98
CA ARG A 62 10.39 -9.06 -14.29
C ARG A 62 11.05 -10.43 -14.40
N ALA A 63 12.28 -10.59 -13.91
CA ALA A 63 12.97 -11.88 -13.93
C ALA A 63 12.28 -12.92 -13.03
N THR A 64 11.76 -12.49 -11.87
CA THR A 64 11.15 -13.38 -10.87
C THR A 64 9.69 -13.69 -11.20
N PHE A 65 8.93 -12.69 -11.63
CA PHE A 65 7.47 -12.75 -11.75
C PHE A 65 6.94 -12.46 -13.15
N GLY A 66 7.78 -12.20 -14.16
CA GLY A 66 7.27 -11.77 -15.48
C GLY A 66 6.53 -12.85 -16.29
N HIS A 67 6.50 -14.08 -15.78
CA HIS A 67 5.67 -15.15 -16.32
C HIS A 67 4.30 -15.23 -15.61
N ALA A 68 4.11 -14.54 -14.49
CA ALA A 68 2.88 -14.56 -13.73
C ALA A 68 1.80 -13.77 -14.48
N THR A 69 0.65 -14.39 -14.65
CA THR A 69 -0.56 -13.73 -15.14
C THR A 69 -1.27 -13.08 -13.97
N VAL A 70 -1.48 -11.77 -14.02
CA VAL A 70 -2.16 -11.01 -12.98
C VAL A 70 -3.37 -10.26 -13.52
N PRO A 71 -4.42 -10.06 -12.69
CA PRO A 71 -5.50 -9.17 -13.04
C PRO A 71 -4.97 -7.73 -13.09
N VAL A 72 -5.21 -7.06 -14.21
CA VAL A 72 -4.96 -5.64 -14.39
C VAL A 72 -6.31 -4.96 -14.56
N VAL A 73 -6.55 -3.97 -13.73
CA VAL A 73 -7.75 -3.16 -13.78
C VAL A 73 -7.46 -1.95 -14.65
N GLY A 74 -8.32 -1.69 -15.64
CA GLY A 74 -8.24 -0.46 -16.42
C GLY A 74 -8.36 0.76 -15.51
N TYR A 75 -7.39 1.69 -15.58
CA TYR A 75 -7.45 2.91 -14.79
C TYR A 75 -8.25 3.98 -15.55
N GLY A 76 -9.28 4.52 -14.88
CA GLY A 76 -10.18 5.56 -15.39
C GLY A 76 -11.17 5.90 -14.28
N ARG A 77 -11.64 7.15 -14.22
CA ARG A 77 -12.65 7.53 -13.22
C ARG A 77 -13.97 6.84 -13.58
N LEU A 78 -14.30 5.78 -12.86
CA LEU A 78 -15.56 5.05 -12.99
C LEU A 78 -16.52 5.53 -11.92
N ASP A 79 -17.81 5.54 -12.25
CA ASP A 79 -18.84 6.14 -11.40
C ASP A 79 -19.24 5.21 -10.24
N ALA A 80 -18.92 3.91 -10.34
CA ALA A 80 -19.15 2.93 -9.28
C ALA A 80 -18.03 1.89 -9.14
N TYR A 81 -17.86 1.40 -7.91
CA TYR A 81 -16.98 0.27 -7.58
C TYR A 81 -17.45 -1.00 -8.31
N GLY A 82 -16.55 -1.66 -9.02
CA GLY A 82 -16.85 -2.90 -9.76
C GLY A 82 -17.28 -2.72 -11.22
N GLU A 83 -17.37 -1.48 -11.72
CA GLU A 83 -17.52 -1.19 -13.16
C GLU A 83 -16.18 -1.24 -13.92
N GLU A 84 -15.09 -1.62 -13.23
CA GLU A 84 -13.78 -1.61 -13.83
C GLU A 84 -13.60 -2.75 -14.83
N ASP A 85 -13.08 -2.42 -16.02
CA ASP A 85 -12.67 -3.44 -16.98
C ASP A 85 -11.46 -4.20 -16.42
N ARG A 86 -11.59 -5.52 -16.32
CA ARG A 86 -10.58 -6.41 -15.73
C ARG A 86 -10.04 -7.31 -16.81
N CYS A 87 -8.80 -7.06 -17.20
CA CYS A 87 -8.07 -7.96 -18.09
C CYS A 87 -7.01 -8.72 -17.31
N THR A 88 -6.43 -9.75 -17.93
CA THR A 88 -5.27 -10.44 -17.38
C THR A 88 -4.06 -10.15 -18.25
N MET A 89 -2.92 -9.87 -17.62
CA MET A 89 -1.67 -9.57 -18.34
C MET A 89 -0.48 -10.27 -17.67
N PRO A 90 0.54 -10.68 -18.44
CA PRO A 90 1.83 -11.07 -17.87
C PRO A 90 2.54 -9.85 -17.27
N LEU A 91 3.22 -10.06 -16.14
CA LEU A 91 3.97 -9.03 -15.40
C LEU A 91 5.28 -8.59 -16.08
#